data_AF-A0AAD6YUK0-F1
#
_entry.id   AF-A0AAD6YUK0-F1
#
_cell.length_a   1.000
_cell.length_b   1.000
_cell.length_c   1.000
_cell.angle_alpha   90.00
_cell.angle_beta   90.00
_cell.angle_gamma   90.00
#
_symmetry.space_group_name_H-M   'P 1'
#
loop_
_entity.id
_entity.type
_entity.pdbx_description
1 polymer ?
#
loop_
_entity_poly.entity_id
_entity_poly.type
_entity_poly.pdbx_seq_one_letter_code
_entity_poly.pdbx_strand_id
1 'polypeptide(L)'
;MITLPTLLATEKLQGNKSNYPTFKVLIEEHAASKGLSGYLDGTIVKPALITLPTGTLPPNPTPIFSTAPSREEFLYRDGVLRSLIITNINDPIGLGVKRDGTAKECWDSV
;
A
#
# COMPACT_ATOMS: atom_id res chain seq x y z
N MET A 1 7.53 4.29 12.61
CA MET A 1 7.47 4.80 11.22
C MET A 1 7.73 3.62 10.28
N ILE A 2 6.91 3.44 9.24
CA ILE A 2 7.13 2.37 8.24
C ILE A 2 8.19 2.88 7.24
N THR A 3 9.34 2.23 7.18
CA THR A 3 10.36 2.55 6.17
C THR A 3 9.98 1.93 4.82
N LEU A 4 10.01 2.72 3.75
CA LEU A 4 9.73 2.25 2.39
C LEU A 4 11.00 1.80 1.69
N PRO A 5 11.12 0.52 1.27
CA PRO A 5 12.22 0.09 0.44
C PRO A 5 12.12 0.74 -0.95
N THR A 6 13.28 1.09 -1.49
CA THR A 6 13.44 1.52 -2.89
C THR A 6 14.22 0.43 -3.60
N LEU A 7 13.64 -0.13 -4.65
CA LEU A 7 14.27 -1.13 -5.49
C LEU A 7 15.44 -0.53 -6.28
N LEU A 8 16.38 -1.38 -6.68
CA LEU A 8 17.43 -0.98 -7.60
C LEU A 8 16.82 -0.51 -8.92
N ALA A 9 17.51 0.38 -9.64
CA ALA A 9 16.99 0.94 -10.90
C ALA A 9 16.63 -0.15 -11.94
N THR A 10 17.34 -1.29 -11.92
CA THR A 10 17.09 -2.46 -12.78
C THR A 10 15.88 -3.29 -12.35
N GLU A 11 15.46 -3.17 -11.09
CA GLU A 11 14.34 -3.91 -10.48
C GLU A 11 13.02 -3.12 -10.50
N LYS A 12 13.09 -1.78 -10.60
CA LYS A 12 11.92 -0.92 -10.82
C LYS A 12 11.22 -1.28 -12.13
N LEU A 13 9.89 -1.23 -12.14
CA LEU A 13 9.11 -1.60 -13.33
C LEU A 13 9.48 -0.70 -14.51
N GLN A 14 9.94 -1.34 -15.58
CA GLN A 14 10.29 -0.67 -16.83
C GLN A 14 9.04 -0.39 -17.67
N GLY A 15 9.11 0.64 -18.53
CA GLY A 15 7.98 1.03 -19.39
C GLY A 15 7.51 -0.06 -20.36
N ASN A 16 8.40 -0.99 -20.74
CA ASN A 16 8.05 -2.16 -21.56
C ASN A 16 7.53 -3.37 -20.74
N LYS A 17 7.46 -3.23 -19.40
CA LYS A 17 7.08 -4.27 -18.42
C LYS A 17 7.89 -5.58 -18.53
N SER A 18 9.07 -5.54 -19.14
CA SER A 18 9.91 -6.74 -19.34
C SER A 18 10.36 -7.41 -18.04
N ASN A 19 10.48 -6.64 -16.95
CA ASN A 19 10.87 -7.10 -15.63
C ASN A 19 9.69 -7.24 -14.65
N TYR A 20 8.44 -7.24 -15.14
CA TYR A 20 7.25 -7.29 -14.30
C TYR A 20 7.23 -8.45 -13.28
N PRO A 21 7.59 -9.70 -13.63
CA PRO A 21 7.60 -10.79 -12.64
C PRO A 21 8.54 -10.52 -11.45
N THR A 22 9.73 -9.98 -11.72
CA THR A 22 10.71 -9.62 -10.67
C THR A 22 10.19 -8.48 -9.81
N PHE A 23 9.69 -7.42 -10.44
CA PHE A 23 9.06 -6.30 -9.74
C PHE A 23 7.93 -6.79 -8.83
N LYS A 24 7.06 -7.67 -9.33
CA LYS A 24 5.89 -8.19 -8.61
C LYS A 24 6.29 -8.87 -7.31
N VAL A 25 7.23 -9.81 -7.39
CA VAL A 25 7.74 -10.56 -6.23
C VAL A 25 8.33 -9.60 -5.18
N LEU A 26 9.13 -8.63 -5.61
CA LEU A 26 9.79 -7.71 -4.69
C LEU A 26 8.79 -6.81 -3.93
N ILE A 27 7.75 -6.33 -4.61
CA ILE A 27 6.70 -5.54 -3.95
C ILE A 27 5.89 -6.40 -2.97
N GLU A 28 5.54 -7.63 -3.36
CA GLU A 28 4.81 -8.57 -2.50
C GLU A 28 5.60 -8.91 -1.23
N GLU A 29 6.90 -9.20 -1.32
CA GLU A 29 7.78 -9.46 -0.18
C GLU A 29 7.96 -8.23 0.73
N HIS A 30 8.09 -7.04 0.13
CA HIS A 30 8.15 -5.80 0.89
C HIS A 30 6.85 -5.47 1.63
N ALA A 31 5.70 -5.79 1.05
CA ALA A 31 4.42 -5.67 1.74
C ALA A 31 4.29 -6.70 2.87
N ALA A 32 4.63 -7.97 2.59
CA ALA A 32 4.54 -9.07 3.55
C ALA A 32 5.40 -8.84 4.80
N SER A 33 6.67 -8.45 4.61
CA SER A 33 7.59 -8.14 5.71
C SER A 33 7.13 -6.99 6.62
N LYS A 34 6.11 -6.21 6.21
CA LYS A 34 5.54 -5.10 6.97
C LYS A 34 4.11 -5.36 7.47
N GLY A 35 3.56 -6.54 7.19
CA GLY A 35 2.17 -6.87 7.50
C GLY A 35 1.15 -6.10 6.65
N LEU A 36 1.54 -5.67 5.44
CA LEU A 36 0.70 -4.85 4.55
C LEU A 36 0.03 -5.65 3.42
N SER A 37 0.27 -6.96 3.32
CA SER A 37 -0.27 -7.79 2.23
C SER A 37 -1.79 -7.69 2.09
N GLY A 38 -2.52 -7.54 3.20
CA GLY A 38 -3.98 -7.42 3.20
C GLY A 38 -4.52 -6.16 2.49
N TYR A 39 -3.70 -5.12 2.35
CA TYR A 39 -4.04 -3.91 1.58
C TYR A 39 -3.77 -4.12 0.08
N LEU A 40 -2.86 -5.01 -0.28
CA LEU A 40 -2.49 -5.35 -1.66
C LEU A 40 -3.55 -6.27 -2.29
N ASP A 41 -4.00 -7.29 -1.53
CA ASP A 41 -5.03 -8.24 -1.96
C ASP A 41 -6.47 -7.76 -1.68
N GLY A 42 -6.64 -6.73 -0.84
CA GLY A 42 -7.94 -6.13 -0.53
C GLY A 42 -8.72 -6.81 0.59
N THR A 43 -8.11 -7.74 1.31
CA THR A 43 -8.73 -8.40 2.47
C THR A 43 -8.90 -7.45 3.65
N ILE A 44 -8.03 -6.44 3.78
CA ILE A 44 -8.21 -5.34 4.73
C ILE A 44 -9.00 -4.23 4.03
N VAL A 45 -10.26 -4.06 4.43
CA VAL A 45 -11.15 -3.04 3.87
C VAL A 45 -11.17 -1.79 4.72
N LYS A 46 -11.42 -0.64 4.09
CA LYS A 46 -11.53 0.64 4.78
C LYS A 46 -12.67 0.61 5.81
N PRO A 47 -12.38 0.79 7.11
CA PRO A 47 -13.43 0.86 8.12
C PRO A 47 -14.38 2.04 7.87
N ALA A 48 -15.66 1.85 8.22
CA ALA A 48 -16.63 2.93 8.24
C ALA A 48 -16.21 4.03 9.23
N LEU A 49 -16.61 5.27 8.96
CA LEU A 49 -16.36 6.38 9.89
C LEU A 49 -17.22 6.14 11.15
N ILE A 50 -16.57 5.95 12.30
CA ILE A 50 -17.25 5.91 13.59
C ILE A 50 -17.09 7.29 14.23
N THR A 51 -18.18 8.04 14.34
CA THR A 51 -18.25 9.26 15.15
C THR A 51 -18.31 8.84 16.61
N LEU A 52 -17.19 8.98 17.33
CA LEU A 52 -17.20 8.79 18.77
C LEU A 52 -17.92 9.97 19.47
N PRO A 53 -18.62 9.72 20.59
CA PRO A 53 -19.15 10.79 21.44
C PRO A 53 -18.03 11.73 21.89
N THR A 54 -18.33 13.04 21.94
CA THR A 54 -17.41 14.06 22.45
C THR A 54 -16.99 13.72 23.88
N GLY A 55 -15.70 13.48 24.11
CA GLY A 55 -15.11 13.21 25.43
C GLY A 55 -14.45 11.85 25.62
N THR A 56 -14.58 10.92 24.67
CA THR A 56 -13.83 9.66 24.69
C THR A 56 -12.40 9.86 24.19
N LEU A 57 -11.40 9.31 24.90
CA LEU A 57 -10.03 9.25 24.39
C LEU A 57 -9.99 8.49 23.04
N PRO A 58 -9.11 8.87 22.11
CA PRO A 58 -8.90 8.08 20.90
C PRO A 58 -8.47 6.66 21.27
N PRO A 59 -8.91 5.65 20.50
CA PRO A 59 -8.48 4.27 20.73
C PRO A 59 -6.96 4.17 20.60
N ASN A 60 -6.36 3.27 21.38
CA ASN A 60 -4.95 2.97 21.29
C ASN A 60 -4.61 2.47 19.87
N PRO A 61 -3.47 2.88 19.27
CA PRO A 61 -3.09 2.40 17.95
C PRO A 61 -3.02 0.87 17.89
N THR A 62 -3.56 0.30 16.82
CA THR A 62 -3.45 -1.13 16.54
C THR A 62 -2.04 -1.45 16.04
N PRO A 63 -1.56 -2.69 16.27
CA PRO A 63 -0.31 -3.13 15.65
C PRO A 63 -0.36 -3.06 14.13
N ILE A 64 0.80 -2.90 13.48
CA ILE A 64 0.88 -2.73 12.01
C ILE A 64 0.29 -3.91 11.23
N PHE A 65 0.45 -5.11 11.78
CA PHE A 65 -0.04 -6.38 11.24
C PHE A 65 -1.51 -6.66 11.58
N SER A 66 -2.21 -5.72 12.23
CA SER A 66 -3.64 -5.85 12.50
C SER A 66 -4.43 -5.87 11.20
N THR A 67 -5.36 -6.83 11.07
CA THR A 67 -6.32 -6.93 9.97
C THR A 67 -7.55 -6.05 10.19
N ALA A 68 -7.69 -5.44 11.36
CA ALA A 68 -8.79 -4.55 11.73
C ALA A 68 -8.23 -3.20 12.23
N PRO A 69 -7.65 -2.37 11.34
CA PRO A 69 -7.16 -1.04 11.70
C PRO A 69 -8.32 -0.09 11.99
N SER A 70 -8.04 1.05 12.63
CA SER A 70 -8.95 2.20 12.57
C SER A 70 -9.01 2.79 11.16
N ARG A 71 -9.94 3.71 10.89
CA ARG A 71 -10.04 4.36 9.58
C ARG A 71 -8.80 5.20 9.26
N GLU A 72 -8.27 5.92 10.25
CA GLU A 72 -7.07 6.74 10.11
C GLU A 72 -5.84 5.86 9.88
N GLU A 73 -5.74 4.75 10.60
CA GLU A 73 -4.67 3.76 10.41
C GLU A 73 -4.75 3.10 9.04
N PHE A 74 -5.95 2.76 8.57
CA PHE A 74 -6.17 2.26 7.21
C PHE A 74 -5.61 3.25 6.19
N LEU A 75 -6.01 4.53 6.27
CA LEU A 75 -5.58 5.56 5.32
C LEU A 75 -4.06 5.74 5.31
N TYR A 76 -3.43 5.70 6.48
CA TYR A 76 -1.98 5.79 6.59
C TYR A 76 -1.29 4.58 5.94
N ARG A 77 -1.69 3.36 6.31
CA ARG A 77 -1.05 2.12 5.86
C ARG A 77 -1.29 1.86 4.37
N ASP A 78 -2.51 2.08 3.90
CA ASP A 78 -2.89 2.04 2.48
C ASP A 78 -2.09 3.07 1.67
N GLY A 79 -1.99 4.32 2.15
CA GLY A 79 -1.19 5.35 1.50
C GLY A 79 0.30 5.01 1.43
N VAL A 80 0.85 4.37 2.48
CA VAL A 80 2.24 3.89 2.50
C VAL A 80 2.45 2.79 1.46
N LEU A 81 1.56 1.79 1.39
CA LEU A 81 1.67 0.72 0.39
C LEU A 81 1.50 1.25 -1.04
N ARG A 82 0.55 2.16 -1.27
CA ARG A 82 0.39 2.82 -2.57
C ARG A 82 1.65 3.59 -2.96
N SER A 83 2.28 4.27 -2.01
CA SER A 83 3.56 4.95 -2.25
C SER A 83 4.67 3.94 -2.60
N LEU A 84 4.73 2.79 -1.94
CA LEU A 84 5.70 1.73 -2.25
C LEU A 84 5.59 1.27 -3.71
N ILE A 85 4.37 1.09 -4.20
CA ILE A 85 4.12 0.68 -5.59
C ILE A 85 4.59 1.79 -6.54
N ILE A 86 4.08 3.01 -6.36
CA ILE A 86 4.29 4.12 -7.30
C ILE A 86 5.78 4.51 -7.41
N THR A 87 6.51 4.57 -6.29
CA THR A 87 7.93 5.02 -6.31
C THR A 87 8.90 4.00 -6.90
N ASN A 88 8.44 2.77 -7.12
CA ASN A 88 9.20 1.68 -7.72
C ASN A 88 8.81 1.40 -9.18
N ILE A 89 8.10 2.34 -9.82
CA ILE A 89 7.77 2.32 -11.24
C ILE A 89 8.42 3.54 -11.91
N ASN A 90 9.11 3.34 -13.05
CA ASN A 90 9.86 4.44 -13.70
C ASN A 90 8.95 5.49 -14.35
N ASP A 91 7.82 5.07 -14.92
CA ASP A 91 6.80 5.96 -15.50
C ASP A 91 5.39 5.47 -15.15
N PRO A 92 4.92 5.69 -13.90
CA PRO A 92 3.60 5.21 -13.49
C PRO A 92 2.47 5.89 -14.28
N ILE A 93 2.68 7.10 -14.83
CA ILE A 93 1.67 7.80 -15.60
C ILE A 93 1.56 7.20 -17.01
N GLY A 94 2.68 7.05 -17.72
CA GLY A 94 2.69 6.47 -19.07
C GLY A 94 2.27 4.99 -19.09
N LEU A 95 2.43 4.28 -17.98
CA LEU A 95 1.95 2.90 -17.81
C LEU A 95 0.47 2.79 -17.42
N GLY A 96 -0.22 3.91 -17.19
CA GLY A 96 -1.65 3.91 -16.84
C GLY A 96 -1.94 3.48 -15.40
N VAL A 97 -0.95 3.56 -14.50
CA VAL A 97 -1.12 3.17 -13.10
C VAL A 97 -2.05 4.15 -12.41
N LYS A 98 -3.07 3.62 -11.74
CA LYS A 98 -4.02 4.37 -10.93
C LYS A 98 -3.32 4.85 -9.64
N ARG A 99 -3.31 6.16 -9.43
CA ARG A 99 -2.60 6.81 -8.31
C ARG A 99 -3.53 7.42 -7.28
N ASP A 100 -4.79 7.58 -7.64
CA ASP A 100 -5.91 7.98 -6.80
C ASP A 100 -6.71 6.73 -6.38
N GLY A 101 -7.15 6.68 -5.12
CA GLY A 101 -7.81 5.50 -4.55
C GLY A 101 -6.89 4.66 -3.66
N THR A 102 -7.20 3.38 -3.53
CA THR A 102 -6.55 2.44 -2.62
C THR A 102 -5.25 1.86 -3.19
N ALA A 103 -4.41 1.28 -2.31
CA ALA A 103 -3.24 0.52 -2.73
C ALA A 103 -3.62 -0.67 -3.62
N LYS A 104 -4.76 -1.33 -3.35
CA LYS A 104 -5.28 -2.40 -4.20
C LYS A 104 -5.62 -1.90 -5.61
N GLU A 105 -6.37 -0.81 -5.72
CA GLU A 105 -6.69 -0.24 -7.04
C GLU A 105 -5.44 0.18 -7.81
N CYS A 106 -4.43 0.69 -7.10
CA CYS A 106 -3.12 0.97 -7.67
C CYS A 106 -2.45 -0.32 -8.16
N TRP A 107 -2.39 -1.36 -7.33
CA TRP A 107 -1.79 -2.65 -7.64
C TRP A 107 -2.43 -3.36 -8.84
N ASP A 108 -3.75 -3.39 -8.89
CA ASP A 108 -4.51 -4.04 -9.97
C ASP A 108 -4.33 -3.32 -11.34
N SER A 109 -3.85 -2.07 -11.32
CA SER A 109 -3.59 -1.27 -12.52
C SER A 109 -2.15 -1.34 -13.05
N VAL A 110 -1.24 -1.99 -12.30
CA VAL A 110 0.16 -2.18 -12.71
C VAL A 110 0.28 -3.28 -13.76
#